data_AF-A0AAX6ELG5-F1
#
_entry.id   AF-A0AAX6ELG5-F1
#
_cell.length_a   1.000
_cell.length_b   1.000
_cell.length_c   1.000
_cell.angle_alpha   90.00
_cell.angle_beta   90.00
_cell.angle_gamma   90.00
#
_symmetry.space_group_name_H-M   'P 1'
#
loop_
_entity.id
_entity.type
_entity.pdbx_description
1 polymer ?
#
loop_
_entity_poly.entity_id
_entity_poly.type
_entity_poly.pdbx_seq_one_letter_code
_entity_poly.pdbx_strand_id
1 'polypeptide(L)'
;MGVCCSKNREGIEGLAFKPEEEDDEEDDEEDEEENDENRLKFHYDSEDDDDGGDGTRAVGDCGARVRLKGSCGFASMYSQQGWKGANQDAMTIWEDFGGASDRIFCGVFDGHGPFGHRVACYARDKLPSKLSSSLDSVRPQFQAPRHDSDDCGDDDGGENSEEFSYWKEAFLKAFEELDKELRNQSFIDCICSGSTAVSIVKLREQLIIANLGDSRAILATRDGKKPAPAGPTHGRSETKRTK
;
A
#
# COMPACT_ATOMS: atom_id res chain seq x y z
N MET A 1 -25.88 9.62 2.55
CA MET A 1 -25.33 8.30 2.90
C MET A 1 -24.02 8.17 2.15
N GLY A 2 -22.89 8.20 2.85
CA GLY A 2 -21.54 8.29 2.27
C GLY A 2 -20.79 6.96 2.30
N VAL A 3 -19.90 6.80 1.33
CA VAL A 3 -19.19 5.58 0.90
C VAL A 3 -18.21 5.02 1.96
N CYS A 4 -17.97 3.72 1.82
CA CYS A 4 -17.29 2.77 2.71
C CYS A 4 -15.90 3.12 3.25
N CYS A 5 -15.20 4.15 2.76
CA CYS A 5 -13.89 4.52 3.31
C CYS A 5 -13.97 5.40 4.57
N SER A 6 -15.14 5.98 4.87
CA SER A 6 -15.24 7.06 5.87
C SER A 6 -15.61 6.62 7.29
N LYS A 7 -15.93 5.33 7.54
CA LYS A 7 -16.51 4.91 8.83
C LYS A 7 -15.50 4.55 9.93
N ASN A 8 -14.20 4.49 9.63
CA ASN A 8 -13.19 4.26 10.65
C ASN A 8 -11.92 5.10 10.37
N ARG A 9 -11.81 6.28 11.01
CA ARG A 9 -10.63 7.15 10.92
C ARG A 9 -9.48 6.71 11.86
N GLU A 10 -9.65 5.60 12.58
CA GLU A 10 -8.77 5.21 13.69
C GLU A 10 -7.64 4.23 13.31
N GLY A 11 -7.52 3.80 12.04
CA GLY A 11 -6.69 2.63 11.65
C GLY A 11 -5.31 2.86 11.03
N ILE A 12 -4.70 4.05 11.14
CA ILE A 12 -3.32 4.26 10.66
C ILE A 12 -2.35 4.05 11.82
N GLU A 13 -1.65 2.92 11.82
CA GLU A 13 -0.61 2.59 12.78
C GLU A 13 0.75 2.48 12.06
N GLY A 14 1.71 3.31 12.46
CA GLY A 14 3.08 3.28 11.92
C GLY A 14 3.93 2.35 12.76
N LEU A 15 4.60 1.40 12.13
CA LEU A 15 5.55 0.50 12.77
C LEU A 15 6.92 0.66 12.09
N ALA A 16 7.76 1.55 12.61
CA ALA A 16 9.15 1.61 12.21
C ALA A 16 9.89 0.36 12.74
N PHE A 17 10.33 -0.51 11.83
CA PHE A 17 11.20 -1.64 12.13
C PHE A 17 12.57 -1.34 11.51
N LYS A 18 13.65 -1.78 12.17
CA LYS A 18 15.01 -1.77 11.62
C LYS A 18 15.52 -3.22 11.62
N PRO A 19 15.48 -3.94 10.50
CA PRO A 19 16.21 -5.20 10.34
C PRO A 19 17.70 -4.91 10.14
N GLU A 20 18.57 -5.71 10.77
CA GLU A 20 20.02 -5.65 10.55
C GLU A 20 20.40 -6.16 9.15
N GLU A 21 21.40 -5.50 8.55
CA GLU A 21 21.83 -5.59 7.15
C GLU A 21 22.35 -6.98 6.71
N GLU A 22 22.08 -7.34 5.45
CA GLU A 22 22.90 -8.24 4.64
C GLU A 22 23.15 -7.54 3.28
N ASP A 23 24.43 -7.40 2.92
CA ASP A 23 24.91 -6.74 1.68
C ASP A 23 24.68 -7.63 0.46
N ASP A 24 24.06 -7.11 -0.60
CA ASP A 24 24.04 -7.73 -1.93
C ASP A 24 24.43 -6.69 -3.01
N GLU A 25 25.35 -7.09 -3.90
CA GLU A 25 25.96 -6.28 -4.97
C GLU A 25 24.99 -6.07 -6.16
N GLU A 26 24.98 -4.86 -6.73
CA GLU A 26 24.19 -4.45 -7.92
C GLU A 26 25.00 -4.60 -9.23
N ASP A 27 24.35 -5.07 -10.30
CA ASP A 27 24.83 -5.04 -11.69
C ASP A 27 23.94 -4.08 -12.52
N ASP A 28 24.57 -3.10 -13.17
CA ASP A 28 23.94 -2.06 -14.01
C ASP A 28 23.68 -2.53 -15.46
N GLU A 29 22.47 -2.29 -16.00
CA GLU A 29 22.22 -2.19 -17.45
C GLU A 29 21.35 -0.96 -17.74
N GLU A 30 21.89 -0.04 -18.56
CA GLU A 30 21.20 1.15 -19.11
C GLU A 30 20.44 0.77 -20.38
N ASP A 31 19.25 1.35 -20.63
CA ASP A 31 18.77 1.60 -22.00
C ASP A 31 17.65 2.67 -22.06
N GLU A 32 17.56 3.28 -23.25
CA GLU A 32 17.17 4.66 -23.56
C GLU A 32 15.66 5.04 -23.49
N GLU A 33 15.41 6.35 -23.35
CA GLU A 33 14.09 7.00 -23.30
C GLU A 33 13.32 6.96 -24.62
N GLU A 34 12.01 6.68 -24.55
CA GLU A 34 11.04 7.18 -25.55
C GLU A 34 9.82 7.80 -24.86
N ASN A 35 9.52 9.03 -25.27
CA ASN A 35 8.52 9.93 -24.71
C ASN A 35 7.14 9.66 -25.33
N ASP A 36 6.14 9.32 -24.53
CA ASP A 36 4.74 9.45 -24.92
C ASP A 36 3.83 9.82 -23.74
N GLU A 37 3.25 11.01 -23.81
CA GLU A 37 2.32 11.56 -22.84
C GLU A 37 1.03 10.72 -22.76
N ASN A 38 0.78 10.17 -21.57
CA ASN A 38 -0.52 10.15 -20.90
C ASN A 38 -1.69 9.40 -21.58
N ARG A 39 -1.92 8.11 -21.22
CA ARG A 39 -3.27 7.59 -20.89
C ARG A 39 -3.28 6.18 -20.26
N LEU A 40 -3.17 6.06 -18.93
CA LEU A 40 -3.57 4.83 -18.21
C LEU A 40 -5.09 4.64 -18.34
N LYS A 41 -5.49 3.82 -19.32
CA LYS A 41 -6.88 3.48 -19.65
C LYS A 41 -7.11 2.01 -19.32
N PHE A 42 -7.40 1.71 -18.05
CA PHE A 42 -7.94 0.39 -17.72
C PHE A 42 -9.42 0.38 -18.13
N HIS A 43 -9.72 -0.33 -19.21
CA HIS A 43 -11.08 -0.52 -19.69
C HIS A 43 -11.79 -1.47 -18.73
N TYR A 44 -12.85 -1.01 -18.06
CA TYR A 44 -13.57 -1.77 -17.01
C TYR A 44 -14.55 -2.81 -17.56
N ASP A 45 -14.47 -3.14 -18.85
CA ASP A 45 -15.31 -4.15 -19.50
C ASP A 45 -14.41 -5.02 -20.38
N SER A 46 -14.21 -6.28 -19.98
CA SER A 46 -14.42 -7.49 -20.80
C SER A 46 -14.05 -8.74 -19.99
N GLU A 47 -14.96 -9.70 -19.99
CA GLU A 47 -14.74 -11.10 -19.66
C GLU A 47 -13.71 -11.67 -20.64
N ASP A 48 -12.62 -12.26 -20.13
CA ASP A 48 -11.98 -13.50 -20.61
C ASP A 48 -10.58 -13.66 -19.98
N ASP A 49 -10.44 -14.76 -19.25
CA ASP A 49 -9.20 -15.33 -18.74
C ASP A 49 -8.33 -15.89 -19.88
N ASP A 50 -7.03 -16.04 -19.58
CA ASP A 50 -6.00 -16.78 -20.33
C ASP A 50 -5.33 -16.06 -21.51
N ASP A 51 -4.21 -15.39 -21.21
CA ASP A 51 -3.09 -15.30 -22.16
C ASP A 51 -1.77 -15.57 -21.42
N GLY A 52 -1.09 -16.63 -21.84
CA GLY A 52 0.19 -17.12 -21.34
C GLY A 52 1.37 -16.26 -21.79
N GLY A 53 1.28 -14.95 -21.62
CA GLY A 53 2.38 -14.00 -21.79
C GLY A 53 3.13 -13.75 -20.48
N ASP A 54 4.46 -13.59 -20.56
CA ASP A 54 5.32 -13.11 -19.48
C ASP A 54 4.67 -11.90 -18.79
N GLY A 55 4.42 -12.02 -17.48
CA GLY A 55 3.38 -11.28 -16.79
C GLY A 55 3.64 -9.78 -16.69
N THR A 56 3.19 -9.04 -17.71
CA THR A 56 2.68 -7.65 -17.70
C THR A 56 3.28 -6.75 -16.63
N ARG A 57 4.49 -6.23 -16.90
CA ARG A 57 5.03 -5.03 -16.25
C ARG A 57 4.34 -3.81 -16.86
N ALA A 58 3.51 -3.10 -16.09
CA ALA A 58 2.96 -1.82 -16.51
C ALA A 58 3.81 -0.67 -15.94
N VAL A 59 3.84 0.48 -16.62
CA VAL A 59 4.49 1.69 -16.10
C VAL A 59 3.45 2.54 -15.39
N GLY A 60 3.69 2.78 -14.11
CA GLY A 60 2.91 3.66 -13.24
C GLY A 60 3.49 5.08 -13.22
N ASP A 61 2.90 5.92 -12.38
CA ASP A 61 3.36 7.30 -12.19
C ASP A 61 4.83 7.36 -11.78
N CYS A 62 5.54 8.40 -12.23
CA CYS A 62 6.96 8.61 -11.97
C CYS A 62 7.87 7.44 -12.43
N GLY A 63 7.43 6.65 -13.42
CA GLY A 63 8.20 5.52 -13.95
C GLY A 63 8.10 4.25 -13.12
N ALA A 64 7.22 4.21 -12.11
CA ALA A 64 7.09 3.07 -11.22
C ALA A 64 6.78 1.77 -11.99
N ARG A 65 7.44 0.67 -11.64
CA ARG A 65 7.16 -0.64 -12.25
C ARG A 65 5.99 -1.30 -11.52
N VAL A 66 4.87 -1.46 -12.22
CA VAL A 66 3.62 -1.97 -11.66
C VAL A 66 3.41 -3.44 -11.99
N ARG A 67 3.07 -4.22 -10.96
CA ARG A 67 2.71 -5.63 -11.04
C ARG A 67 1.32 -5.86 -10.46
N LEU A 68 0.54 -6.69 -11.14
CA LEU A 68 -0.84 -7.07 -10.74
C LEU A 68 -1.00 -8.57 -10.45
N LYS A 69 -0.05 -9.40 -10.90
CA LYS A 69 -0.03 -10.86 -10.70
C LYS A 69 1.39 -11.41 -10.67
N GLY A 70 1.57 -12.62 -10.15
CA GLY A 70 2.84 -13.35 -10.17
C GLY A 70 3.80 -12.97 -9.04
N SER A 71 5.10 -13.14 -9.27
CA SER A 71 6.16 -12.92 -8.27
C SER A 71 7.37 -12.20 -8.85
N CYS A 72 8.19 -11.63 -7.97
CA CYS A 72 9.53 -11.12 -8.23
C CYS A 72 10.48 -11.58 -7.10
N GLY A 73 11.74 -11.16 -7.12
CA GLY A 73 12.77 -11.61 -6.17
C GLY A 73 12.40 -11.41 -4.69
N PHE A 74 11.59 -10.40 -4.37
CA PHE A 74 11.23 -10.05 -2.99
C PHE A 74 9.73 -10.11 -2.68
N ALA A 75 8.88 -10.46 -3.64
CA ALA A 75 7.43 -10.50 -3.43
C ALA A 75 6.72 -11.56 -4.27
N SER A 76 5.60 -12.06 -3.75
CA SER A 76 4.70 -12.97 -4.46
C SER A 76 3.26 -12.57 -4.21
N MET A 77 2.46 -12.60 -5.27
CA MET A 77 1.05 -12.21 -5.25
C MET A 77 0.20 -13.35 -5.80
N TYR A 78 -0.86 -13.68 -5.07
CA TYR A 78 -1.82 -14.68 -5.50
C TYR A 78 -3.22 -14.31 -4.97
N SER A 79 -4.20 -14.40 -5.86
CA SER A 79 -5.62 -14.29 -5.53
C SER A 79 -6.36 -15.41 -6.25
N GLN A 80 -7.40 -15.93 -5.61
CA GLN A 80 -8.18 -17.04 -6.12
C GLN A 80 -9.65 -16.76 -5.94
N GLN A 81 -10.42 -16.92 -7.02
CA GLN A 81 -11.86 -16.82 -6.96
C GLN A 81 -12.44 -17.90 -6.04
N GLY A 82 -13.24 -17.46 -5.06
CA GLY A 82 -14.01 -18.35 -4.20
C GLY A 82 -15.31 -18.83 -4.85
N TRP A 83 -16.23 -19.31 -4.02
CA TRP A 83 -17.53 -19.85 -4.45
C TRP A 83 -18.63 -18.78 -4.58
N LYS A 84 -18.36 -17.53 -4.22
CA LYS A 84 -19.35 -16.44 -4.08
C LYS A 84 -19.59 -15.62 -5.36
N GLY A 85 -19.23 -16.16 -6.53
CA GLY A 85 -19.28 -15.46 -7.81
C GLY A 85 -17.94 -14.85 -8.18
N ALA A 86 -17.95 -13.82 -9.03
CA ALA A 86 -16.73 -13.17 -9.54
C ALA A 86 -15.79 -12.75 -8.41
N ASN A 87 -14.48 -12.89 -8.65
CA ASN A 87 -13.48 -12.47 -7.67
C ASN A 87 -13.56 -10.95 -7.49
N GLN A 88 -13.77 -10.49 -6.26
CA GLN A 88 -13.86 -9.07 -5.92
C GLN A 88 -12.58 -8.51 -5.30
N ASP A 89 -11.57 -9.37 -5.13
CA ASP A 89 -10.26 -8.97 -4.61
C ASP A 89 -9.43 -8.30 -5.71
N ALA A 90 -8.64 -7.31 -5.30
CA ALA A 90 -7.64 -6.69 -6.14
C ALA A 90 -6.34 -6.49 -5.35
N MET A 91 -5.19 -6.56 -6.02
CA MET A 91 -3.88 -6.35 -5.39
C MET A 91 -2.88 -5.76 -6.38
N THR A 92 -1.88 -5.03 -5.88
CA THR A 92 -0.82 -4.44 -6.71
C THR A 92 0.48 -4.29 -5.93
N ILE A 93 1.59 -4.33 -6.67
CA ILE A 93 2.92 -3.91 -6.23
C ILE A 93 3.42 -2.85 -7.21
N TRP A 94 3.94 -1.75 -6.67
CA TRP A 94 4.59 -0.67 -7.40
C TRP A 94 6.01 -0.57 -6.88
N GLU A 95 6.97 -0.99 -7.70
CA GLU A 95 8.41 -0.79 -7.47
C GLU A 95 8.77 0.64 -7.90
N ASP A 96 9.82 1.21 -7.31
CA ASP A 96 10.26 2.60 -7.54
C ASP A 96 9.16 3.64 -7.23
N PHE A 97 8.35 3.35 -6.21
CA PHE A 97 7.14 4.12 -5.88
C PHE A 97 7.44 5.60 -5.59
N GLY A 98 6.78 6.49 -6.33
CA GLY A 98 6.97 7.93 -6.22
C GLY A 98 8.32 8.40 -6.78
N GLY A 99 8.91 7.66 -7.72
CA GLY A 99 10.17 8.01 -8.37
C GLY A 99 11.40 7.80 -7.49
N ALA A 100 11.32 6.91 -6.50
CA ALA A 100 12.43 6.60 -5.59
C ALA A 100 12.71 5.10 -5.60
N SER A 101 13.92 4.71 -6.02
CA SER A 101 14.33 3.32 -6.23
C SER A 101 14.17 2.42 -5.01
N ASP A 102 14.42 2.95 -3.81
CA ASP A 102 14.30 2.22 -2.54
C ASP A 102 12.87 2.19 -1.97
N ARG A 103 11.85 2.46 -2.78
CA ARG A 103 10.45 2.53 -2.34
C ARG A 103 9.58 1.54 -3.08
N ILE A 104 8.86 0.73 -2.30
CA ILE A 104 7.86 -0.19 -2.82
C ILE A 104 6.52 0.13 -2.16
N PHE A 105 5.47 0.27 -2.97
CA PHE A 105 4.10 0.28 -2.50
C PHE A 105 3.44 -1.05 -2.81
N CYS A 106 2.77 -1.65 -1.82
CA CYS A 106 1.95 -2.84 -1.97
C CYS A 106 0.54 -2.55 -1.47
N GLY A 107 -0.48 -3.04 -2.16
CA GLY A 107 -1.87 -2.89 -1.74
C GLY A 107 -2.69 -4.15 -1.95
N VAL A 108 -3.57 -4.46 -1.00
CA VAL A 108 -4.61 -5.49 -1.12
C VAL A 108 -5.97 -4.88 -0.79
N PHE A 109 -6.97 -5.19 -1.61
CA PHE A 109 -8.28 -4.57 -1.62
C PHE A 109 -9.36 -5.64 -1.72
N ASP A 110 -10.15 -5.83 -0.67
CA ASP A 110 -11.28 -6.78 -0.64
C ASP A 110 -12.58 -6.02 -0.99
N GLY A 111 -13.02 -6.18 -2.23
CA GLY A 111 -14.24 -5.60 -2.74
C GLY A 111 -15.49 -6.32 -2.22
N HIS A 112 -16.52 -5.57 -1.90
CA HIS A 112 -17.82 -6.12 -1.49
C HIS A 112 -18.98 -5.36 -2.11
N GLY A 113 -20.14 -6.03 -2.18
CA GLY A 113 -21.35 -5.51 -2.79
C GLY A 113 -21.43 -5.75 -4.30
N PRO A 114 -22.48 -5.28 -4.98
CA PRO A 114 -22.75 -5.60 -6.38
C PRO A 114 -21.62 -5.21 -7.33
N PHE A 115 -20.92 -4.10 -7.06
CA PHE A 115 -19.80 -3.60 -7.85
C PHE A 115 -18.48 -3.56 -7.04
N GLY A 116 -18.35 -4.39 -6.02
CA GLY A 116 -17.17 -4.44 -5.14
C GLY A 116 -15.85 -4.60 -5.90
N HIS A 117 -15.82 -5.50 -6.87
CA HIS A 117 -14.67 -5.70 -7.78
C HIS A 117 -14.23 -4.41 -8.50
N ARG A 118 -15.17 -3.54 -8.89
CA ARG A 118 -14.84 -2.27 -9.56
C ARG A 118 -14.28 -1.25 -8.57
N VAL A 119 -14.83 -1.20 -7.35
CA VAL A 119 -14.30 -0.34 -6.28
C VAL A 119 -12.88 -0.78 -5.89
N ALA A 120 -12.66 -2.09 -5.73
CA ALA A 120 -11.36 -2.66 -5.39
C ALA A 120 -10.31 -2.39 -6.49
N CYS A 121 -10.63 -2.65 -7.77
CA CYS A 121 -9.76 -2.31 -8.89
C CYS A 121 -9.49 -0.81 -8.98
N TYR A 122 -10.48 0.04 -8.74
CA TYR A 122 -10.29 1.48 -8.75
C TYR A 122 -9.34 1.95 -7.65
N ALA A 123 -9.52 1.43 -6.42
CA ALA A 123 -8.62 1.71 -5.32
C ALA A 123 -7.19 1.24 -5.62
N ARG A 124 -7.04 0.02 -6.15
CA ARG A 124 -5.76 -0.54 -6.62
C ARG A 124 -5.05 0.38 -7.61
N ASP A 125 -5.78 0.88 -8.60
CA ASP A 125 -5.20 1.65 -9.71
C ASP A 125 -4.92 3.12 -9.36
N LYS A 126 -5.64 3.70 -8.39
CA LYS A 126 -5.58 5.14 -8.08
C LYS A 126 -4.93 5.48 -6.76
N LEU A 127 -5.03 4.62 -5.73
CA LEU A 127 -4.48 4.92 -4.41
C LEU A 127 -2.96 5.22 -4.44
N PRO A 128 -2.11 4.47 -5.16
CA PRO A 128 -0.67 4.77 -5.22
C PRO A 128 -0.39 6.19 -5.73
N SER A 129 -1.01 6.56 -6.85
CA SER A 129 -0.91 7.90 -7.45
C SER A 129 -1.36 9.02 -6.49
N LYS A 130 -2.50 8.82 -5.82
CA LYS A 130 -3.02 9.79 -4.83
C LYS A 130 -2.11 9.92 -3.63
N LEU A 131 -1.54 8.81 -3.17
CA LEU A 131 -0.57 8.81 -2.08
C LEU A 131 0.70 9.57 -2.48
N SER A 132 1.27 9.29 -3.66
CA SER A 132 2.45 10.02 -4.15
C SER A 132 2.20 11.52 -4.23
N SER A 133 1.07 11.92 -4.81
CA SER A 133 0.68 13.34 -4.90
C SER A 133 0.42 13.98 -3.52
N SER A 134 -0.12 13.20 -2.58
CA SER A 134 -0.37 13.67 -1.22
C SER A 134 0.93 13.86 -0.44
N LEU A 135 1.90 12.96 -0.59
CA LEU A 135 3.25 13.08 -0.01
C LEU A 135 3.91 14.39 -0.45
N ASP A 136 3.93 14.69 -1.75
CA ASP A 136 4.49 15.94 -2.27
C ASP A 136 3.74 17.17 -1.75
N SER A 137 2.41 17.07 -1.63
CA SER A 137 1.58 18.16 -1.13
C SER A 137 1.83 18.50 0.35
N VAL A 138 2.02 17.48 1.20
CA VAL A 138 2.18 17.69 2.65
C VAL A 138 3.63 18.00 3.04
N ARG A 139 4.60 17.61 2.20
CA ARG A 139 6.04 17.80 2.42
C ARG A 139 6.45 19.20 2.90
N PRO A 140 5.94 20.32 2.36
CA PRO A 140 6.32 21.66 2.82
C PRO A 140 5.96 21.93 4.29
N GLN A 141 4.89 21.32 4.80
CA GLN A 141 4.43 21.51 6.19
C GLN A 141 5.39 20.88 7.21
N PHE A 142 6.12 19.84 6.79
CA PHE A 142 7.07 19.10 7.62
C PHE A 142 8.53 19.47 7.37
N GLN A 143 8.80 20.40 6.45
CA GLN A 143 10.15 20.94 6.16
C GLN A 143 10.33 22.40 6.60
N ALA A 144 9.26 23.11 6.95
CA ALA A 144 9.33 24.50 7.41
C ALA A 144 9.86 24.59 8.86
N PRO A 145 10.72 25.57 9.20
CA PRO A 145 11.08 25.85 10.58
C PRO A 145 9.83 26.27 11.36
N ARG A 146 9.44 25.51 12.39
CA ARG A 146 8.31 25.89 13.25
C ARG A 146 8.71 27.15 14.04
N HIS A 147 7.91 28.20 13.91
CA HIS A 147 8.02 29.38 14.77
C HIS A 147 7.31 29.01 16.08
N ASP A 148 8.08 28.87 17.17
CA ASP A 148 7.58 28.47 18.49
C ASP A 148 6.33 29.27 18.86
N SER A 149 5.20 28.57 18.89
CA SER A 149 4.00 29.02 19.59
C SER A 149 3.64 27.91 20.55
N ASP A 150 3.76 28.22 21.85
CA ASP A 150 3.37 27.41 22.98
C ASP A 150 1.98 26.79 22.74
N ASP A 151 1.94 25.47 22.55
CA ASP A 151 0.74 24.68 22.81
C ASP A 151 1.14 23.42 23.56
N CYS A 152 0.45 23.20 24.68
CA CYS A 152 0.87 22.33 25.76
C CYS A 152 0.24 20.94 25.68
N GLY A 153 1.08 19.93 25.39
CA GLY A 153 1.07 18.61 26.03
C GLY A 153 0.12 17.53 25.49
N ASP A 154 0.70 16.47 24.92
CA ASP A 154 0.85 15.17 25.62
C ASP A 154 2.12 14.48 25.08
N ASP A 155 3.02 14.14 25.99
CA ASP A 155 4.33 13.52 25.74
C ASP A 155 4.16 11.99 25.70
N ASP A 156 4.37 11.39 24.53
CA ASP A 156 4.80 9.99 24.44
C ASP A 156 5.83 9.84 23.31
N GLY A 157 7.10 9.86 23.73
CA GLY A 157 8.27 9.21 23.11
C GLY A 157 8.34 9.04 21.59
N GLY A 158 9.28 9.77 20.98
CA GLY A 158 10.15 9.18 19.95
C GLY A 158 10.29 10.01 18.68
N GLU A 159 11.54 10.08 18.19
CA GLU A 159 11.99 10.71 16.94
C GLU A 159 11.23 10.22 15.68
N ASN A 160 10.34 9.23 15.81
CA ASN A 160 9.42 8.76 14.76
C ASN A 160 8.11 9.57 14.66
N SER A 161 7.82 10.52 15.55
CA SER A 161 6.52 11.21 15.60
C SER A 161 6.27 12.10 14.37
N GLU A 162 7.28 12.81 13.86
CA GLU A 162 7.12 13.72 12.72
C GLU A 162 7.02 12.98 11.39
N GLU A 163 7.88 11.98 11.15
CA GLU A 163 7.80 11.13 9.95
C GLU A 163 6.49 10.34 9.92
N PHE A 164 6.07 9.79 11.07
CA PHE A 164 4.76 9.15 11.18
C PHE A 164 3.62 10.12 10.89
N SER A 165 3.67 11.34 11.43
CA SER A 165 2.65 12.37 11.18
C SER A 165 2.58 12.76 9.70
N TYR A 166 3.73 12.88 9.03
CA TYR A 166 3.82 13.14 7.59
C TYR A 166 3.14 12.04 6.76
N TRP A 167 3.48 10.77 7.00
CA TRP A 167 2.87 9.65 6.30
C TRP A 167 1.39 9.51 6.62
N LYS A 168 1.00 9.70 7.90
CA LYS A 168 -0.39 9.66 8.34
C LYS A 168 -1.22 10.72 7.62
N GLU A 169 -0.76 11.97 7.55
CA GLU A 169 -1.46 13.04 6.83
C GLU A 169 -1.57 12.72 5.34
N ALA A 170 -0.48 12.23 4.72
CA ALA A 170 -0.47 11.85 3.32
C ALA A 170 -1.49 10.74 3.00
N PHE A 171 -1.55 9.68 3.82
CA PHE A 171 -2.51 8.60 3.67
C PHE A 171 -3.95 9.08 3.86
N LEU A 172 -4.22 9.88 4.91
CA LEU A 172 -5.56 10.42 5.16
C LEU A 172 -6.04 11.26 3.97
N LYS A 173 -5.17 12.13 3.43
CA LYS A 173 -5.46 12.94 2.26
C LYS A 173 -5.70 12.07 1.02
N ALA A 174 -4.86 11.07 0.77
CA ALA A 174 -5.00 10.17 -0.36
C ALA A 174 -6.31 9.36 -0.32
N PHE A 175 -6.69 8.82 0.85
CA PHE A 175 -7.96 8.12 1.02
C PHE A 175 -9.16 9.05 0.84
N GLU A 176 -9.08 10.28 1.35
CA GLU A 176 -10.14 11.27 1.18
C GLU A 176 -10.33 11.66 -0.29
N GLU A 177 -9.23 11.89 -1.02
CA GLU A 177 -9.26 12.18 -2.46
C GLU A 177 -9.81 11.01 -3.27
N LEU A 178 -9.37 9.79 -2.95
CA LEU A 178 -9.86 8.57 -3.59
C LEU A 178 -11.38 8.40 -3.39
N ASP A 179 -11.87 8.57 -2.15
CA ASP A 179 -13.30 8.42 -1.83
C ASP A 179 -14.14 9.53 -2.49
N LYS A 180 -13.63 10.77 -2.55
CA LYS A 180 -14.27 11.87 -3.30
C LYS A 180 -14.35 11.55 -4.80
N GLU A 181 -13.29 11.02 -5.39
CA GLU A 181 -13.27 10.68 -6.81
C GLU A 181 -14.23 9.53 -7.12
N LEU A 182 -14.24 8.47 -6.30
CA LEU A 182 -15.17 7.35 -6.40
C LEU A 182 -16.64 7.79 -6.35
N ARG A 183 -16.99 8.77 -5.50
CA ARG A 183 -18.36 9.33 -5.43
C ARG A 183 -18.78 10.07 -6.70
N ASN A 184 -17.83 10.60 -7.45
CA ASN A 184 -18.08 11.33 -8.69
C ASN A 184 -18.16 10.41 -9.92
N GLN A 185 -17.78 9.14 -9.80
CA GLN A 185 -17.88 8.17 -10.89
C GLN A 185 -19.32 7.70 -11.05
N SER A 186 -19.98 8.10 -12.14
CA SER A 186 -21.37 7.75 -12.44
C SER A 186 -21.59 6.26 -12.75
N PHE A 187 -20.51 5.52 -13.05
CA PHE A 187 -20.60 4.12 -13.45
C PHE A 187 -20.42 3.12 -12.30
N ILE A 188 -19.98 3.55 -11.11
CA ILE A 188 -19.83 2.67 -9.94
C ILE A 188 -20.93 3.02 -8.93
N ASP A 189 -21.85 2.09 -8.68
CA ASP A 189 -22.82 2.27 -7.58
C ASP A 189 -22.12 2.00 -6.23
N CYS A 190 -21.50 3.05 -5.70
CA CYS A 190 -20.84 3.08 -4.40
C CYS A 190 -21.82 3.16 -3.22
N ILE A 191 -23.15 3.17 -3.45
CA ILE A 191 -24.13 3.21 -2.33
C ILE A 191 -24.13 1.87 -1.60
N CYS A 192 -24.07 0.77 -2.36
CA CYS A 192 -24.14 -0.60 -1.86
C CYS A 192 -22.85 -1.39 -2.13
N SER A 193 -21.82 -0.75 -2.69
CA SER A 193 -20.53 -1.38 -3.00
C SER A 193 -19.40 -0.65 -2.30
N GLY A 194 -18.35 -1.39 -1.94
CA GLY A 194 -17.20 -0.84 -1.26
C GLY A 194 -15.98 -1.74 -1.43
N SER A 195 -14.86 -1.31 -0.87
CA SER A 195 -13.65 -2.11 -0.76
C SER A 195 -12.98 -1.82 0.58
N THR A 196 -12.30 -2.82 1.14
CA THR A 196 -11.25 -2.58 2.13
C THR A 196 -9.98 -2.10 1.42
N ALA A 197 -9.00 -1.63 2.19
CA ALA A 197 -7.66 -1.37 1.71
C ALA A 197 -6.64 -1.63 2.82
N VAL A 198 -5.70 -2.54 2.61
CA VAL A 198 -4.45 -2.60 3.37
C VAL A 198 -3.32 -2.20 2.44
N SER A 199 -2.60 -1.14 2.78
CA SER A 199 -1.50 -0.58 2.01
C SER A 199 -0.22 -0.62 2.82
N ILE A 200 0.87 -1.02 2.18
CA ILE A 200 2.20 -1.10 2.77
C ILE A 200 3.15 -0.29 1.91
N VAL A 201 3.92 0.61 2.51
CA VAL A 201 5.06 1.25 1.88
C VAL A 201 6.32 0.75 2.56
N LYS A 202 7.17 0.05 1.81
CA LYS A 202 8.54 -0.25 2.24
C LYS A 202 9.44 0.87 1.77
N LEU A 203 10.14 1.51 2.71
CA LEU A 203 11.15 2.52 2.45
C LEU A 203 12.43 2.07 3.15
N ARG A 204 13.42 1.58 2.39
CA ARG A 204 14.64 0.97 2.95
C ARG A 204 14.26 -0.12 3.98
N GLU A 205 14.57 0.12 5.25
CA GLU A 205 14.26 -0.73 6.41
C GLU A 205 12.89 -0.48 7.02
N GLN A 206 12.27 0.66 6.73
CA GLN A 206 11.00 1.07 7.32
C GLN A 206 9.79 0.47 6.59
N LEU A 207 8.75 0.14 7.36
CA LEU A 207 7.46 -0.30 6.85
C LEU A 207 6.35 0.61 7.37
N ILE A 208 5.70 1.33 6.47
CA ILE A 208 4.49 2.10 6.79
C ILE A 208 3.28 1.26 6.38
N ILE A 209 2.35 1.02 7.31
CA ILE A 209 1.14 0.24 7.04
C ILE A 209 -0.08 1.14 7.29
N ALA A 210 -0.96 1.25 6.30
CA ALA A 210 -2.24 1.92 6.43
C ALA A 210 -3.36 0.91 6.17
N ASN A 211 -4.23 0.71 7.17
CA ASN A 211 -5.33 -0.23 7.06
C ASN A 211 -6.69 0.49 7.14
N LEU A 212 -7.59 0.11 6.25
CA LEU A 212 -8.95 0.60 6.17
C LEU A 212 -9.90 -0.56 5.88
N GLY A 213 -10.51 -1.10 6.93
CA GLY A 213 -11.39 -2.27 6.86
C GLY A 213 -10.87 -3.43 7.72
N ASP A 214 -11.29 -4.64 7.37
CA ASP A 214 -11.01 -5.89 8.11
C ASP A 214 -9.93 -6.77 7.45
N SER A 215 -9.33 -6.30 6.34
CA SER A 215 -8.07 -6.81 5.81
C SER A 215 -6.92 -6.64 6.81
N ARG A 216 -5.84 -7.43 6.67
CA ARG A 216 -4.74 -7.47 7.63
C ARG A 216 -3.37 -7.64 6.97
N ALA A 217 -2.39 -6.90 7.48
CA ALA A 217 -0.97 -7.13 7.23
C ALA A 217 -0.35 -7.82 8.45
N ILE A 218 0.52 -8.80 8.23
CA ILE A 218 1.20 -9.56 9.29
C ILE A 218 2.68 -9.58 8.97
N LEU A 219 3.50 -9.03 9.88
CA LEU A 219 4.95 -9.14 9.83
C LEU A 219 5.38 -10.37 10.61
N ALA A 220 6.15 -11.25 9.97
CA ALA A 220 6.77 -12.39 10.62
C ALA A 220 8.29 -12.22 10.59
N THR A 221 8.94 -12.42 11.74
CA THR A 221 10.40 -12.46 11.85
C THR A 221 10.83 -13.92 11.99
N ARG A 222 11.94 -14.27 11.32
CA ARG A 222 12.56 -15.58 11.53
C ARG A 222 13.36 -15.51 12.83
N ASP A 223 12.98 -16.32 13.81
CA ASP A 223 13.75 -16.43 15.05
C ASP A 223 15.17 -16.92 14.71
N GLY A 224 16.18 -16.15 15.12
CA GLY A 224 17.58 -16.42 14.85
C GLY A 224 18.06 -17.67 15.58
N LYS A 225 17.71 -18.85 15.09
CA LYS A 225 18.31 -20.10 15.58
C LYS A 225 19.75 -20.17 15.13
N LYS A 226 20.68 -19.69 15.97
CA LYS A 226 21.98 -20.35 16.09
C LYS A 226 21.71 -21.81 16.47
N PRO A 227 22.34 -22.81 15.84
CA PRO A 227 22.19 -24.20 16.28
C PRO A 227 22.84 -24.34 17.67
N ALA A 228 22.04 -24.24 18.73
CA ALA A 228 22.47 -24.54 20.09
C ALA A 228 21.88 -25.92 20.52
N PRO A 229 22.64 -26.73 21.27
CA PRO A 229 22.28 -28.11 21.57
C PRO A 229 21.05 -28.19 22.48
N ALA A 230 20.26 -29.25 22.28
CA ALA A 230 18.96 -29.48 22.89
C ALA A 230 18.94 -29.32 24.43
N GLY A 231 18.10 -28.42 24.91
CA GLY A 231 17.65 -28.28 26.31
C GLY A 231 16.25 -27.64 26.33
N PRO A 232 15.38 -27.98 27.30
CA PRO A 232 13.94 -27.82 27.14
C PRO A 232 13.50 -26.35 27.31
N THR A 233 13.04 -25.74 26.21
CA THR A 233 12.51 -24.37 26.20
C THR A 233 10.99 -24.38 26.42
N HIS A 234 10.53 -23.72 27.49
CA HIS A 234 9.15 -23.21 27.56
C HIS A 234 9.09 -21.93 26.71
N GLY A 235 8.58 -22.03 25.49
CA GLY A 235 8.41 -20.89 24.59
C GLY A 235 7.04 -20.23 24.76
N ARG A 236 7.02 -18.93 25.03
CA ARG A 236 5.82 -18.08 24.99
C ARG A 236 5.93 -17.20 23.74
N SER A 237 5.04 -17.40 22.78
CA SER A 237 4.92 -16.59 21.56
C SER A 237 4.06 -15.34 21.85
N GLU A 238 4.55 -14.14 21.54
CA GLU A 238 3.74 -12.93 21.55
C GLU A 238 3.39 -12.53 20.10
N THR A 239 2.11 -12.68 19.75
CA THR A 239 1.52 -12.10 18.54
C THR A 239 0.97 -10.73 18.88
N LYS A 240 1.53 -9.65 18.31
CA LYS A 240 0.85 -8.35 18.28
C LYS A 240 -0.18 -8.36 17.16
N ARG A 241 -1.46 -8.33 17.53
CA ARG A 241 -2.59 -8.13 16.63
C ARG A 241 -2.94 -6.65 16.65
N THR A 242 -2.92 -6.01 15.49
CA THR A 242 -3.58 -4.72 15.28
C THR A 242 -5.09 -5.01 15.13
N LYS A 243 -5.94 -4.21 15.76
CA LYS A 243 -7.40 -4.43 15.86
C LYS A 243 -8.16 -3.31 15.18
#